data_AF-A0A1W1WLJ3-F1
#
_entry.id   AF-A0A1W1WLJ3-F1
#
_cell.length_a   1.000
_cell.length_b   1.000
_cell.length_c   1.000
_cell.angle_alpha   90.00
_cell.angle_beta   90.00
_cell.angle_gamma   90.00
#
_symmetry.space_group_name_H-M   'P 1'
#
loop_
_entity.id
_entity.type
_entity.pdbx_description
1 polymer ?
#
loop_
_entity_poly.entity_id
_entity_poly.type
_entity_poly.pdbx_seq_one_letter_code
_entity_poly.pdbx_strand_id
1 'polypeptide(L)'
;MADVDEKELDLWKNFFNQHPIAYQLMVHTKLYGPDTPMIVHKRLLGQRSGLSIEEIRDNYRLLLEFGLMEKTSGKELDRNHLTSSIKKTLKRRQKYHTPRKTHTYYQLSRKGELVIRNLLQRNTLDSMDER
;
A
#
# COMPACT_ATOMS: atom_id res chain seq x y z
N MET A 1 -5.72 -23.00 -4.79
CA MET A 1 -5.50 -21.54 -4.72
C MET A 1 -4.90 -21.15 -6.05
N ALA A 2 -5.31 -20.04 -6.68
CA ALA A 2 -4.71 -19.63 -7.94
C ALA A 2 -3.29 -19.12 -7.65
N ASP A 3 -2.29 -19.95 -7.93
CA ASP A 3 -0.90 -19.57 -7.87
C ASP A 3 -0.58 -18.60 -9.01
N VAL A 4 0.26 -17.62 -8.73
CA VAL A 4 0.79 -16.70 -9.74
C VAL A 4 1.80 -17.51 -10.56
N ASP A 5 1.71 -17.46 -11.89
CA ASP A 5 2.67 -18.11 -12.79
C ASP A 5 4.10 -17.71 -12.42
N GLU A 6 5.03 -18.66 -12.36
CA GLU A 6 6.43 -18.41 -12.02
C GLU A 6 7.06 -17.37 -12.94
N LYS A 7 6.72 -17.39 -14.23
CA LYS A 7 7.20 -16.39 -15.19
C LYS A 7 6.69 -15.00 -14.86
N GLU A 8 5.44 -14.88 -14.40
CA GLU A 8 4.88 -13.61 -13.96
C GLU A 8 5.57 -13.11 -12.68
N LEU A 9 5.86 -14.01 -11.74
CA LEU A 9 6.60 -13.67 -10.51
C LEU A 9 8.00 -13.15 -10.81
N ASP A 10 8.71 -13.75 -11.76
CA ASP A 10 10.06 -13.31 -12.14
C ASP A 10 10.03 -11.94 -12.83
N LEU A 11 9.01 -11.66 -13.65
CA LEU A 11 8.78 -10.33 -14.20
C LEU A 11 8.55 -9.30 -13.09
N TRP A 12 7.71 -9.62 -12.09
CA TRP A 12 7.49 -8.73 -10.95
C TRP A 12 8.76 -8.54 -10.11
N LYS A 13 9.55 -9.59 -9.89
CA LYS A 13 10.84 -9.50 -9.19
C LYS A 13 11.77 -8.52 -9.90
N ASN A 14 11.92 -8.66 -11.22
CA ASN A 14 12.75 -7.76 -12.03
C ASN A 14 12.24 -6.32 -12.00
N PHE A 15 10.92 -6.12 -12.11
CA PHE A 15 10.29 -4.81 -11.99
C PHE A 15 10.60 -4.17 -10.63
N PHE A 16 10.43 -4.90 -9.52
CA PHE A 16 10.68 -4.37 -8.19
C PHE A 16 12.16 -4.10 -7.89
N ASN A 17 13.07 -4.85 -8.52
CA ASN A 17 14.49 -4.55 -8.47
C ASN A 17 14.81 -3.19 -9.12
N GLN A 18 14.09 -2.84 -10.20
CA GLN A 18 14.22 -1.53 -10.87
C GLN A 18 13.45 -0.41 -10.14
N HIS A 19 12.38 -0.76 -9.42
CA HIS A 19 11.50 0.17 -8.69
C HIS A 19 11.44 -0.17 -7.19
N PRO A 20 12.52 0.08 -6.43
CA PRO A 20 12.60 -0.32 -5.02
C PRO A 20 11.56 0.39 -4.13
N ILE A 21 11.20 1.64 -4.47
CA ILE A 21 10.18 2.39 -3.72
C ILE A 21 8.81 1.73 -3.89
N ALA A 22 8.42 1.35 -5.12
CA ALA A 22 7.17 0.64 -5.38
C ALA A 22 7.09 -0.67 -4.57
N TYR A 23 8.20 -1.42 -4.50
CA TYR A 23 8.29 -2.61 -3.65
C TYR A 23 8.09 -2.27 -2.16
N GLN A 24 8.80 -1.27 -1.65
CA GLN A 24 8.66 -0.82 -0.26
C GLN A 24 7.23 -0.37 0.07
N LEU A 25 6.53 0.29 -0.86
CA LEU A 25 5.13 0.67 -0.70
C LEU A 25 4.23 -0.56 -0.57
N MET A 26 4.46 -1.59 -1.38
CA MET A 26 3.71 -2.85 -1.29
C MET A 26 3.96 -3.58 0.02
N VAL A 27 5.22 -3.71 0.44
CA VAL A 27 5.59 -4.31 1.73
C VAL A 27 4.98 -3.52 2.88
N HIS A 28 5.08 -2.19 2.86
CA HIS A 28 4.49 -1.33 3.89
C HIS A 28 2.98 -1.53 4.00
N THR A 29 2.28 -1.48 2.86
CA THR A 29 0.82 -1.68 2.81
C THR A 29 0.44 -3.10 3.27
N LYS A 30 1.24 -4.11 2.97
CA LYS A 30 1.04 -5.49 3.43
C LYS A 30 1.13 -5.60 4.97
N LEU A 31 2.09 -4.91 5.57
CA LEU A 31 2.37 -4.96 7.01
C LEU A 31 1.42 -4.09 7.85
N TYR A 32 1.15 -2.86 7.40
CA TYR A 32 0.44 -1.85 8.18
C TYR A 32 -1.00 -1.60 7.73
N GLY A 33 -1.40 -2.23 6.62
CA GLY A 33 -2.71 -2.09 6.00
C GLY A 33 -2.81 -0.83 5.12
N PRO A 34 -4.04 -0.45 4.73
CA PRO A 34 -4.29 0.68 3.84
C PRO A 34 -3.75 2.00 4.40
N ASP A 35 -3.11 2.79 3.54
CA ASP A 35 -2.47 4.04 3.95
C ASP A 35 -2.59 5.15 2.90
N THR A 36 -2.12 6.35 3.25
CA THR A 36 -2.14 7.55 2.42
C THR A 36 -0.73 7.97 2.05
N PRO A 37 -0.51 8.61 0.88
CA PRO A 37 0.81 9.12 0.49
C PRO A 37 1.43 10.05 1.54
N MET A 38 0.61 10.84 2.24
CA MET A 38 1.09 11.76 3.27
C MET A 38 1.65 11.06 4.51
N ILE A 39 1.05 9.95 4.93
CA ILE A 39 1.53 9.18 6.06
C ILE A 39 2.82 8.46 5.67
N VAL A 40 2.84 7.82 4.49
CA VAL A 40 4.01 7.11 3.98
C VAL A 40 5.20 8.06 3.76
N HIS A 41 4.94 9.26 3.24
CA HIS A 41 5.96 10.31 3.12
C HIS A 41 6.61 10.65 4.45
N LYS A 42 5.85 10.69 5.54
CA LYS A 42 6.43 10.91 6.87
C LYS A 42 7.10 9.65 7.41
N ARG A 43 6.49 8.49 7.16
CA ARG A 43 6.91 7.21 7.74
C ARG A 43 6.68 6.05 6.76
N LEU A 44 7.76 5.61 6.11
CA LEU A 44 7.79 4.40 5.29
C LEU A 44 8.50 3.31 6.10
N LEU A 45 7.90 2.11 6.16
CA LEU A 45 8.38 0.96 6.94
C LEU A 45 8.79 1.29 8.38
N GLY A 46 8.06 2.20 9.04
CA GLY A 46 8.33 2.60 10.43
C GLY A 46 9.41 3.68 10.59
N GLN A 47 10.12 4.05 9.53
CA GLN A 47 11.23 5.00 9.54
C GLN A 47 10.91 6.28 8.75
N ARG A 48 11.67 7.36 8.96
CA ARG A 48 11.54 8.57 8.12
C ARG A 48 11.88 8.19 6.69
N SER A 49 11.00 8.50 5.74
CA SER A 49 11.16 8.03 4.35
C SER A 49 12.35 8.68 3.64
N GLY A 50 12.56 9.99 3.85
CA GLY A 50 13.51 10.78 3.05
C GLY A 50 13.07 11.04 1.61
N LEU A 51 11.89 10.52 1.20
CA LEU A 51 11.36 10.62 -0.16
C LEU A 51 10.48 11.86 -0.31
N SER A 52 10.44 12.42 -1.52
CA SER A 52 9.50 13.50 -1.83
C SER A 52 8.06 12.98 -1.87
N ILE A 53 7.08 13.86 -1.64
CA ILE A 53 5.67 13.45 -1.71
C ILE A 53 5.26 13.13 -3.15
N GLU A 54 5.86 13.80 -4.14
CA GLU A 54 5.69 13.56 -5.57
C GLU A 54 6.17 12.16 -5.95
N GLU A 55 7.39 11.78 -5.54
CA GLU A 55 7.97 10.46 -5.81
C GLU A 55 7.11 9.32 -5.25
N ILE A 56 6.56 9.50 -4.03
CA ILE A 56 5.62 8.52 -3.45
C ILE A 56 4.33 8.46 -4.26
N ARG A 57 3.78 9.61 -4.70
CA ARG A 57 2.56 9.64 -5.52
C ARG A 57 2.78 8.97 -6.87
N ASP A 58 3.94 9.16 -7.49
CA ASP A 58 4.28 8.55 -8.77
C ASP A 58 4.39 7.03 -8.66
N ASN A 59 5.03 6.53 -7.60
CA ASN A 59 5.07 5.08 -7.34
C ASN A 59 3.67 4.51 -7.03
N TYR A 60 2.81 5.26 -6.32
CA TYR A 60 1.41 4.85 -6.14
C TYR A 60 0.63 4.84 -7.45
N ARG A 61 0.84 5.80 -8.35
CA ARG A 61 0.21 5.82 -9.68
C ARG A 61 0.65 4.61 -10.50
N LEU A 62 1.94 4.32 -10.52
CA LEU A 62 2.52 3.17 -11.20
C LEU A 62 1.89 1.85 -10.71
N LEU A 63 1.79 1.67 -9.39
CA LEU A 63 1.17 0.47 -8.80
C LEU A 63 -0.34 0.36 -9.08
N LEU A 64 -1.04 1.49 -9.21
CA LEU A 64 -2.44 1.52 -9.64
C LEU A 64 -2.59 1.13 -11.12
N GLU A 65 -1.73 1.65 -12.00
CA GLU A 65 -1.73 1.34 -13.43
C GLU A 65 -1.52 -0.15 -13.69
N PHE A 66 -0.64 -0.79 -12.91
CA PHE A 66 -0.43 -2.24 -12.97
C PHE A 66 -1.50 -3.08 -12.26
N GLY A 67 -2.50 -2.45 -11.63
CA GLY A 67 -3.56 -3.14 -10.90
C GLY A 67 -3.06 -3.89 -9.66
N LEU A 68 -1.89 -3.54 -9.12
CA LEU A 68 -1.33 -4.12 -7.90
C LEU A 68 -1.88 -3.45 -6.64
N MET A 69 -2.37 -2.22 -6.79
CA MET A 69 -3.06 -1.49 -5.74
C MET A 69 -4.42 -1.02 -6.22
N GLU A 70 -5.26 -0.67 -5.24
CA GLU A 70 -6.55 -0.04 -5.44
C GLU A 70 -6.64 1.18 -4.53
N LYS A 71 -7.32 2.24 -5.01
CA LYS A 71 -7.58 3.44 -4.23
C LYS A 71 -9.03 3.47 -3.76
N THR A 72 -9.21 3.74 -2.47
CA THR A 72 -10.51 4.08 -1.90
C THR A 72 -10.55 5.60 -1.71
N SER A 73 -11.32 6.27 -2.56
CA SER A 73 -11.57 7.71 -2.40
C SER A 73 -12.24 7.98 -1.06
N GLY A 74 -11.77 9.01 -0.38
CA GLY A 74 -12.43 9.48 0.83
C GLY A 74 -13.88 9.89 0.52
N LYS A 75 -14.82 9.47 1.37
CA LYS A 75 -16.20 9.98 1.33
C LYS A 75 -16.24 11.40 1.89
N GLU A 76 -17.16 12.20 1.38
CA GLU A 76 -17.60 13.40 2.07
C GLU A 76 -18.33 12.97 3.35
N LEU A 77 -17.83 13.40 4.50
CA LEU A 77 -18.37 13.00 5.79
C LEU A 77 -19.20 14.14 6.37
N ASP A 78 -20.50 13.90 6.50
CA ASP A 78 -21.43 14.74 7.26
C ASP A 78 -21.33 14.44 8.77
N ARG A 79 -21.60 15.44 9.60
CA ARG A 79 -21.46 15.44 11.07
C ARG A 79 -22.18 14.28 11.77
N ASN A 80 -23.26 13.80 11.17
CA ASN A 80 -24.10 12.73 11.72
C ASN A 80 -23.60 11.33 11.35
N HIS A 81 -22.61 11.22 10.46
CA HIS A 81 -22.04 9.94 10.07
C HIS A 81 -20.88 9.55 10.99
N LEU A 82 -20.91 8.30 11.46
CA LEU A 82 -19.71 7.66 12.02
C LEU A 82 -18.60 7.74 10.97
N THR A 83 -17.40 8.20 11.35
CA THR A 83 -16.28 8.21 10.39
C THR A 83 -16.02 6.78 9.95
N SER A 84 -16.24 6.49 8.67
CA SER A 84 -15.85 5.22 8.07
C SER A 84 -14.34 5.26 7.85
N SER A 85 -13.55 5.25 8.93
CA SER A 85 -12.13 4.95 8.80
C SER A 85 -12.04 3.53 8.23
N ILE A 86 -11.26 3.36 7.16
CA ILE A 86 -10.96 2.05 6.56
C ILE A 86 -10.38 1.11 7.61
N LYS A 87 -9.68 1.66 8.62
CA LYS A 87 -9.24 0.91 9.80
C LYS A 87 -10.39 0.82 10.81
N LYS A 88 -10.89 -0.41 11.04
CA LYS A 88 -12.01 -0.70 11.98
C LYS A 88 -11.77 -0.13 13.39
N THR A 89 -10.52 -0.03 13.83
CA THR A 89 -10.10 0.48 15.14
C THR A 89 -10.06 2.00 15.26
N LEU A 90 -10.22 2.74 14.15
CA LEU A 90 -10.08 4.20 14.09
C LEU A 90 -11.41 4.94 13.91
N LYS A 91 -12.55 4.25 14.02
CA LYS A 91 -13.88 4.88 13.96
C LYS A 91 -14.06 5.85 15.13
N ARG A 92 -14.15 7.15 14.86
CA ARG A 92 -14.48 8.21 15.83
C ARG A 92 -15.66 9.06 15.33
N ARG A 93 -16.39 9.73 16.22
CA ARG A 93 -17.37 10.76 15.81
C ARG A 93 -16.63 12.00 15.28
N GLN A 94 -17.13 12.62 14.21
CA GLN A 94 -16.47 13.78 13.60
C GLN A 94 -16.61 15.02 14.49
N LYS A 95 -15.49 15.69 14.77
CA LYS A 95 -15.42 16.84 15.70
C LYS A 95 -15.69 18.20 15.02
N TYR A 96 -15.70 18.27 13.69
CA TYR A 96 -15.71 19.53 12.93
C TYR A 96 -17.01 19.75 12.16
N HIS A 97 -17.45 21.02 12.08
CA HIS A 97 -18.72 21.47 11.48
C HIS A 97 -18.71 21.58 9.94
N THR A 98 -17.53 21.58 9.30
CA THR A 98 -17.40 21.74 7.84
C THR A 98 -17.17 20.37 7.18
N PRO A 99 -17.86 20.05 6.07
CA PRO A 99 -17.55 18.85 5.29
C PRO A 99 -16.09 18.92 4.84
N ARG A 100 -15.32 17.89 5.20
CA ARG A 100 -13.94 17.71 4.73
C ARG A 100 -13.90 16.48 3.85
N LYS A 101 -13.24 16.59 2.68
CA LYS A 101 -12.85 15.43 1.90
C LYS A 101 -11.90 14.60 2.75
N THR A 102 -12.25 13.33 2.98
CA THR A 102 -11.32 12.41 3.63
C THR A 102 -10.18 12.06 2.68
N HIS A 103 -9.03 11.70 3.25
CA HIS A 103 -7.86 11.32 2.45
C HIS A 103 -8.16 10.09 1.57
N THR A 104 -7.56 10.06 0.38
CA THR A 104 -7.55 8.85 -0.46
C THR A 104 -6.59 7.84 0.12
N TYR A 105 -7.10 6.65 0.41
CA TYR A 105 -6.30 5.53 0.91
C TYR A 105 -6.00 4.57 -0.22
N TYR A 106 -4.84 3.95 -0.14
CA TYR A 106 -4.31 2.98 -1.07
C TYR A 106 -4.16 1.66 -0.33
N GLN A 107 -4.61 0.58 -0.95
CA GLN A 107 -4.52 -0.78 -0.42
C GLN A 107 -4.06 -1.73 -1.52
N LEU A 108 -3.55 -2.90 -1.13
CA LEU A 108 -3.24 -3.95 -2.10
C LEU A 108 -4.52 -4.45 -2.75
N SER A 109 -4.49 -4.63 -4.06
CA SER A 109 -5.51 -5.40 -4.77
C SER A 109 -5.34 -6.88 -4.44
N ARG A 110 -6.30 -7.71 -4.86
CA ARG A 110 -6.14 -9.18 -4.76
C ARG A 110 -4.88 -9.66 -5.48
N LYS A 111 -4.55 -9.07 -6.64
CA LYS A 111 -3.34 -9.38 -7.40
C LYS A 111 -2.09 -8.97 -6.63
N GLY A 112 -2.04 -7.74 -6.13
CA GLY A 112 -0.89 -7.24 -5.36
C GLY A 112 -0.63 -8.05 -4.09
N GLU A 113 -1.68 -8.50 -3.42
CA GLU A 113 -1.60 -9.36 -2.24
C GLU A 113 -0.99 -10.74 -2.56
N LEU A 114 -1.31 -11.33 -3.71
CA LEU A 114 -0.70 -12.60 -4.14
C LEU A 114 0.76 -12.41 -4.54
N VAL A 115 1.05 -11.36 -5.33
CA VAL A 115 2.42 -11.07 -5.79
C VAL A 115 3.35 -10.83 -4.60
N ILE A 116 2.99 -9.93 -3.69
CA ILE A 116 3.88 -9.59 -2.56
C ILE A 116 4.07 -10.76 -1.61
N ARG A 117 3.06 -11.60 -1.42
CA ARG A 117 3.16 -12.80 -0.58
C ARG A 117 4.18 -13.78 -1.14
N ASN A 118 4.11 -14.08 -2.43
CA ASN A 118 5.04 -14.99 -3.09
C ASN A 118 6.48 -14.44 -3.07
N LEU A 119 6.65 -13.15 -3.34
CA LEU A 119 7.97 -12.51 -3.30
C LEU A 119 8.58 -12.55 -1.90
N LEU A 120 7.80 -12.27 -0.85
CA LEU A 120 8.27 -12.33 0.53
C LEU A 120 8.64 -13.76 0.96
N GLN A 121 7.84 -14.76 0.56
CA GLN A 121 8.13 -16.17 0.84
C GLN A 121 9.44 -16.63 0.19
N ARG A 122 9.68 -16.25 -1.08
CA ARG A 122 10.94 -16.56 -1.77
C ARG A 122 12.14 -15.93 -1.08
N ASN A 123 12.06 -14.64 -0.74
CA ASN A 123 13.14 -13.95 -0.01
C ASN A 123 13.45 -14.60 1.34
N THR A 124 12.44 -15.12 2.05
CA THR A 124 12.67 -15.85 3.30
C THR A 124 13.34 -17.20 3.08
N LEU A 125 13.00 -17.92 2.02
CA LEU A 125 13.63 -19.20 1.67
C LEU A 125 15.09 -19.00 1.24
N ASP A 126 15.36 -18.01 0.39
CA ASP A 126 16.72 -17.65 -0.04
C ASP A 126 17.63 -17.33 1.18
N SER A 127 17.08 -16.63 2.20
CA SER A 127 17.81 -16.30 3.42
C SER A 127 18.07 -17.48 4.37
N MET A 128 17.38 -18.61 4.18
CA MET A 128 17.55 -19.84 4.94
C MET A 128 18.57 -20.78 4.30
N ASP A 129 18.69 -20.77 2.97
CA ASP A 129 19.65 -21.62 2.23
C ASP A 129 21.10 -21.07 2.30
N GLU A 130 21.29 -19.81 2.68
CA GLU A 130 22.61 -19.19 2.88
C GLU A 130 23.23 -19.41 4.29
N ARG A 131 22.60 -20.23 5.14
CA ARG A 131 23.06 -20.54 6.52
C ARG A 131 23.47 -21.98 6.69
#